data_AF-A0A3P6CF42-F1
#
_entry.id   AF-A0A3P6CF42-F1
#
_cell.length_a   1.000
_cell.length_b   1.000
_cell.length_c   1.000
_cell.angle_alpha   90.00
_cell.angle_beta   90.00
_cell.angle_gamma   90.00
#
_symmetry.space_group_name_H-M   'P 1'
#
loop_
_entity.id
_entity.type
_entity.pdbx_description
1 polymer ?
#
loop_
_entity_poly.entity_id
_entity_poly.type
_entity_poly.pdbx_seq_one_letter_code
_entity_poly.pdbx_strand_id
1 'polypeptide(L)'
;MAEALAVRAAINSALSSRLEEVSIRSDSQSLINIINRQEMKSELFGVLRDIYSLLSAFKSIKFSFIPRSANVQADSIAKQALWAFNNV
;
A
#
# COMPACT_ATOMS: atom_id res chain seq x y z
N MET A 1 4.74 8.17 5.12
CA MET A 1 4.52 8.44 3.67
C MET A 1 4.96 7.28 2.77
N ALA A 2 6.18 6.73 2.92
CA ALA A 2 6.68 5.63 2.08
C ALA A 2 5.75 4.40 1.99
N GLU A 3 5.23 3.93 3.13
CA GLU A 3 4.31 2.78 3.18
C GLU A 3 3.01 3.03 2.40
N ALA A 4 2.46 4.25 2.48
CA ALA A 4 1.26 4.62 1.74
C ALA A 4 1.52 4.68 0.23
N LEU A 5 2.71 5.16 -0.18
CA LEU A 5 3.13 5.13 -1.58
C LEU A 5 3.32 3.69 -2.07
N ALA A 6 3.88 2.81 -1.25
CA ALA A 6 4.01 1.39 -1.57
C ALA A 6 2.65 0.71 -1.75
N VAL A 7 1.67 1.01 -0.89
CA VAL A 7 0.28 0.53 -1.05
C VAL A 7 -0.33 1.05 -2.34
N ARG A 8 -0.20 2.35 -2.65
CA ARG A 8 -0.71 2.91 -3.91
C ARG A 8 -0.06 2.25 -5.13
N ALA A 9 1.26 2.00 -5.09
CA ALA A 9 1.97 1.30 -6.14
C ALA A 9 1.47 -0.15 -6.33
N ALA A 10 1.23 -0.87 -5.23
CA ALA A 10 0.66 -2.21 -5.28
C ALA A 10 -0.74 -2.23 -5.91
N ILE A 11 -1.59 -1.25 -5.57
CA ILE A 11 -2.92 -1.09 -6.17
C ILE A 11 -2.81 -0.83 -7.69
N ASN A 12 -1.96 0.10 -8.12
CA ASN A 12 -1.75 0.38 -9.54
C ASN A 12 -1.21 -0.84 -10.31
N SER A 13 -0.32 -1.62 -9.70
CA SER A 13 0.18 -2.87 -10.28
C SER A 13 -0.94 -3.91 -10.44
N ALA A 14 -1.81 -4.05 -9.44
CA ALA A 14 -2.96 -4.94 -9.51
C ALA A 14 -3.96 -4.52 -10.61
N LEU A 15 -4.21 -3.21 -10.76
CA LEU A 15 -5.04 -2.66 -11.84
C LEU A 15 -4.44 -2.93 -13.22
N SER A 16 -3.13 -2.70 -13.36
CA SER A 16 -2.40 -2.99 -14.60
C SER A 16 -2.47 -4.48 -14.97
N SER A 17 -2.52 -5.34 -13.95
CA SER A 17 -2.68 -6.79 -14.10
C SER A 17 -4.14 -7.24 -14.24
N ARG A 18 -5.11 -6.30 -14.29
CA ARG A 18 -6.56 -6.56 -14.40
C ARG A 18 -7.11 -7.50 -13.32
N LEU A 19 -6.56 -7.41 -12.11
CA LEU A 19 -7.08 -8.16 -10.97
C LEU A 19 -8.36 -7.51 -10.47
N GLU A 20 -9.42 -8.31 -10.31
CA GLU A 20 -10.71 -7.83 -9.81
C GLU A 20 -10.85 -7.97 -8.29
N GLU A 21 -10.12 -8.93 -7.69
CA GLU A 21 -10.11 -9.19 -6.26
C GLU A 21 -8.68 -9.15 -5.71
N VAL A 22 -8.45 -8.32 -4.68
CA VAL A 22 -7.11 -8.08 -4.14
C VAL A 22 -7.11 -8.06 -2.62
N SER A 23 -6.07 -8.66 -2.03
CA SER A 23 -5.77 -8.49 -0.60
C SER A 23 -4.40 -7.84 -0.45
N ILE A 24 -4.38 -6.60 0.04
CA ILE A 24 -3.17 -5.85 0.34
C ILE A 24 -2.80 -6.06 1.81
N ARG A 25 -1.55 -6.46 2.06
CA ARG A 25 -1.01 -6.70 3.40
C ARG A 25 0.13 -5.74 3.68
N SER A 26 0.15 -5.13 4.86
CA SER A 26 1.22 -4.23 5.29
C SER A 26 1.55 -4.45 6.77
N ASP A 27 2.79 -4.23 7.14
CA ASP A 27 3.25 -4.20 8.53
C ASP A 27 3.03 -2.83 9.22
N SER A 28 2.36 -1.90 8.54
CA SER A 28 1.94 -0.63 9.12
C SER A 28 0.52 -0.68 9.66
N GLN A 29 0.37 -1.00 10.95
CA GLN A 29 -0.95 -1.04 11.59
C GLN A 29 -1.68 0.32 11.50
N SER A 30 -0.94 1.43 11.67
CA SER A 30 -1.50 2.77 11.60
C SER A 30 -2.07 3.08 10.21
N LEU A 31 -1.35 2.75 9.14
CA LEU A 31 -1.82 2.97 7.78
C LEU A 31 -3.04 2.11 7.45
N ILE A 32 -2.98 0.81 7.79
CA ILE A 32 -4.10 -0.11 7.56
C ILE A 32 -5.36 0.36 8.30
N ASN A 33 -5.23 0.85 9.53
CA ASN A 33 -6.36 1.39 10.28
C ASN A 33 -6.96 2.63 9.62
N ILE A 34 -6.12 3.57 9.15
CA ILE A 34 -6.58 4.77 8.44
C ILE A 34 -7.36 4.38 7.19
N ILE A 35 -6.80 3.48 6.37
CA ILE A 35 -7.43 3.04 5.12
C ILE A 35 -8.76 2.33 5.38
N ASN A 36 -8.78 1.39 6.33
CA ASN A 36 -10.00 0.64 6.66
C ASN A 36 -11.11 1.54 7.24
N ARG A 37 -10.75 2.62 7.93
CA ARG A 37 -11.70 3.62 8.45
C ARG A 37 -12.05 4.70 7.43
N GLN A 38 -11.41 4.69 6.26
CA GLN A 38 -11.49 5.74 5.24
C GLN A 38 -11.19 7.14 5.80
N GLU A 39 -10.28 7.21 6.77
CA GLU A 39 -9.88 8.47 7.38
C GLU A 39 -8.95 9.24 6.45
N MET A 40 -9.00 10.57 6.56
CA MET A 40 -8.09 11.47 5.86
C MET A 40 -7.10 12.07 6.86
N LYS A 41 -5.81 11.81 6.67
CA LYS A 41 -4.74 12.50 7.40
C LYS A 41 -4.07 13.53 6.50
N SER A 42 -3.91 14.77 6.98
CA SER A 42 -3.33 15.88 6.21
C SER A 42 -1.99 15.52 5.56
N GLU A 43 -1.08 14.89 6.32
CA GLU A 43 0.25 14.46 5.84
C GLU A 43 0.22 13.42 4.71
N LEU A 44 -0.89 12.68 4.58
CA LEU A 44 -1.07 11.62 3.58
C LEU A 44 -2.24 11.93 2.63
N PHE A 45 -2.76 13.15 2.64
CA PHE A 45 -4.02 13.49 1.98
C PHE A 45 -4.02 13.11 0.50
N GLY A 46 -2.95 13.46 -0.23
CA GLY A 46 -2.84 13.16 -1.66
C GLY A 46 -2.88 11.65 -1.94
N VAL A 47 -2.03 10.87 -1.26
CA VAL A 47 -1.94 9.42 -1.51
C VAL A 47 -3.19 8.67 -1.05
N LEU A 48 -3.82 9.09 0.06
CA LEU A 48 -5.07 8.48 0.53
C LEU A 48 -6.22 8.76 -0.44
N ARG A 49 -6.31 9.98 -0.96
CA ARG A 49 -7.32 10.33 -1.97
C ARG A 49 -7.17 9.48 -3.23
N ASP A 50 -5.94 9.28 -3.71
CA ASP A 50 -5.67 8.39 -4.84
C ASP A 50 -6.11 6.97 -4.51
N ILE A 51 -5.66 6.41 -3.38
CA ILE A 51 -6.02 5.04 -2.95
C ILE A 51 -7.54 4.86 -2.95
N TYR A 52 -8.28 5.76 -2.30
CA TYR A 52 -9.73 5.67 -2.19
C TYR A 52 -10.44 5.77 -3.54
N SER A 53 -9.95 6.62 -4.45
CA SER A 53 -10.51 6.70 -5.81
C SER A 53 -10.33 5.39 -6.59
N LEU A 54 -9.20 4.71 -6.40
CA LEU A 54 -8.87 3.47 -7.10
C LEU A 54 -9.60 2.23 -6.56
N LEU A 55 -10.11 2.27 -5.31
CA LEU A 55 -10.83 1.11 -4.73
C LEU A 55 -12.06 0.74 -5.54
N SER A 56 -12.72 1.72 -6.18
CA SER A 56 -13.91 1.52 -7.00
C SER A 56 -13.70 0.65 -8.24
N ALA A 57 -12.44 0.47 -8.68
CA ALA A 57 -12.11 -0.35 -9.83
C ALA A 57 -12.04 -1.86 -9.51
N PHE A 58 -12.08 -2.24 -8.23
CA PHE A 58 -12.06 -3.64 -7.80
C PHE A 58 -13.46 -4.12 -7.43
N LYS A 59 -13.76 -5.39 -7.73
CA LYS A 59 -14.95 -6.06 -7.19
C LYS A 59 -14.82 -6.28 -5.69
N SER A 60 -13.60 -6.57 -5.22
CA SER A 60 -13.30 -6.80 -3.81
C SER A 60 -11.87 -6.40 -3.51
N ILE A 61 -11.66 -5.53 -2.52
CA ILE A 61 -10.33 -5.19 -2.03
C ILE A 61 -10.32 -5.15 -0.50
N LYS A 62 -9.31 -5.80 0.10
CA LYS A 62 -9.17 -5.87 1.56
C LYS A 62 -7.77 -5.46 1.99
N PHE A 63 -7.69 -4.70 3.08
CA PHE A 63 -6.44 -4.27 3.70
C PHE A 63 -6.28 -4.93 5.07
N SER A 64 -5.18 -5.64 5.28
CA SER A 64 -4.89 -6.28 6.55
C SER A 64 -3.47 -5.99 7.04
N PHE A 65 -3.36 -5.85 8.36
CA PHE A 65 -2.08 -5.77 9.03
C PHE A 65 -1.48 -7.17 9.14
N ILE A 66 -0.17 -7.27 8.92
CA ILE A 66 0.62 -8.46 9.22
C ILE A 66 1.87 -8.08 10.02
N PRO A 67 2.37 -8.93 10.93
CA PRO A 67 3.64 -8.67 11.61
C PRO A 67 4.78 -8.48 10.60
N ARG A 68 5.78 -7.66 10.94
CA ARG A 68 6.96 -7.45 10.08
C ARG A 68 7.70 -8.74 9.71
N SER A 69 7.71 -9.72 10.62
CA SER A 69 8.25 -11.07 10.37
C SER A 69 7.50 -11.86 9.30
N ALA A 70 6.26 -11.48 8.99
CA ALA A 70 5.47 -12.04 7.88
C ALA A 70 5.53 -11.17 6.61
N ASN A 71 6.09 -9.96 6.68
CA ASN A 71 6.24 -9.03 5.55
C ASN A 71 7.68 -8.94 5.00
N VAL A 72 8.51 -9.96 5.25
CA VAL A 72 9.96 -9.96 4.97
C VAL A 72 10.27 -9.69 3.50
N GLN A 73 9.46 -10.22 2.58
CA GLN A 73 9.69 -10.05 1.15
C GLN A 73 9.50 -8.58 0.72
N ALA A 74 8.41 -7.94 1.15
CA ALA A 74 8.16 -6.54 0.84
C ALA A 74 9.19 -5.62 1.50
N ASP A 75 9.57 -5.89 2.75
CA ASP A 75 10.63 -5.16 3.46
C ASP A 75 11.99 -5.29 2.75
N SER A 76 12.33 -6.49 2.27
CA SER A 76 13.56 -6.71 1.50
C SER A 76 13.57 -5.93 0.18
N ILE A 77 12.46 -5.94 -0.56
CA ILE A 77 12.33 -5.17 -1.80
C ILE A 77 12.44 -3.66 -1.52
N ALA A 78 11.81 -3.18 -0.46
CA ALA A 78 11.91 -1.78 -0.06
C ALA A 78 13.34 -1.37 0.30
N LYS A 79 14.07 -2.23 1.03
CA LYS A 79 15.50 -2.02 1.34
C LYS A 79 16.37 -2.02 0.09
N GLN A 80 16.13 -2.94 -0.84
CA GLN A 80 16.83 -2.99 -2.12
C GLN A 80 16.60 -1.72 -2.95
N ALA A 81 15.36 -1.24 -3.02
CA ALA A 81 15.03 0.01 -3.68
C ALA A 81 15.73 1.21 -3.02
N LEU A 82 15.79 1.25 -1.69
CA LEU A 82 16.50 2.30 -0.95
C LEU A 82 18.00 2.28 -1.21
N TRP A 83 18.63 1.10 -1.22
CA TRP A 83 20.04 0.97 -1.56
C TRP A 83 20.32 1.37 -3.01
N ALA A 84 19.47 0.96 -3.95
CA ALA A 84 19.61 1.37 -5.34
C ALA A 84 19.53 2.90 -5.49
N PHE A 85 18.57 3.54 -4.80
CA PHE A 85 18.40 5.00 -4.83
C PHE A 85 19.61 5.74 -4.23
N ASN A 86 20.18 5.25 -3.13
CA ASN A 86 21.32 5.89 -2.46
C ASN A 86 22.67 5.66 -3.17
N ASN A 87 22.73 4.72 -4.11
CA ASN A 87 23.93 4.41 -4.91
C ASN A 87 23.88 5.03 -6.32
N VAL A 88 22.91 5.91 -6.58
CA VAL A 88 22.81 6.75 -7.78
C VAL A 88 23.23 8.18 -7.41
#